data_AF-W8KUH1-F1
#
_entry.id   AF-W8KUH1-F1
#
_cell.length_a   1.000
_cell.length_b   1.000
_cell.length_c   1.000
_cell.angle_alpha   90.00
_cell.angle_beta   90.00
_cell.angle_gamma   90.00
#
_symmetry.space_group_name_H-M   'P 1'
#
loop_
_entity.id
_entity.type
_entity.pdbx_description
1 polymer ?
#
loop_
_entity_poly.entity_id
_entity_poly.type
_entity_poly.pdbx_seq_one_letter_code
_entity_poly.pdbx_strand_id
1 'polypeptide(L)'
;ANEHAIEALAWDSISYGDEELEKVPADKRGIYAFAICRNNAVLPPHGYVLYIGIAGRDSERSLRDRYKEYLNARKVKKRARIARMIGTWHQVLRFYFAPIDDDISSNDLQALEKQLNTALMPPFSEGDLEADTKQKRRAFR
;
A
#
# COMPACT_ATOMS: atom_id res chain seq x y z
N ALA A 1 -0.91 -27.56 -4.65
CA ALA A 1 -0.27 -26.57 -5.54
C ALA A 1 -0.13 -25.27 -4.74
N ASN A 2 1.09 -24.90 -4.35
CA ASN A 2 1.34 -23.61 -3.69
C ASN A 2 1.34 -22.54 -4.79
N GLU A 3 0.17 -21.96 -5.05
CA GLU A 3 -0.07 -21.01 -6.15
C GLU A 3 0.04 -19.54 -5.70
N HIS A 4 0.94 -19.25 -4.76
CA HIS A 4 1.31 -17.89 -4.40
C HIS A 4 2.80 -17.73 -4.68
N ALA A 5 3.11 -17.50 -5.95
CA ALA A 5 4.45 -17.39 -6.52
C ALA A 5 5.15 -16.07 -6.16
N ILE A 6 5.06 -15.65 -4.90
CA ILE A 6 5.74 -14.47 -4.41
C ILE A 6 6.47 -14.92 -3.16
N GLU A 7 7.78 -15.04 -3.29
CA GLU A 7 8.70 -15.20 -2.17
C GLU A 7 8.31 -14.24 -1.04
N ALA A 8 8.57 -14.65 0.20
CA ALA A 8 8.13 -13.90 1.38
C ALA A 8 8.55 -12.42 1.27
N LEU A 9 7.57 -11.52 1.08
CA LEU A 9 7.81 -10.08 1.02
C LEU A 9 8.49 -9.62 2.32
N ALA A 10 9.68 -9.06 2.21
CA ALA A 10 10.43 -8.50 3.33
C ALA A 10 9.86 -7.13 3.70
N TRP A 11 8.76 -7.13 4.44
CA TRP A 11 8.08 -5.91 4.87
C TRP A 11 8.85 -5.20 5.99
N ASP A 12 9.09 -3.92 5.80
CA ASP A 12 9.44 -2.97 6.86
C ASP A 12 8.39 -1.85 6.91
N SER A 13 8.43 -0.99 7.93
CA SER A 13 7.49 0.12 8.05
C SER A 13 8.00 1.31 8.83
N ILE A 14 7.47 2.48 8.47
CA ILE A 14 7.64 3.72 9.21
C ILE A 14 6.30 4.29 9.65
N SER A 15 6.33 5.17 10.63
CA SER A 15 5.16 6.00 10.95
C SER A 15 4.92 6.99 9.81
N TYR A 16 3.66 7.32 9.52
CA TYR A 16 3.35 8.35 8.53
C TYR A 16 3.90 9.71 8.98
N GLY A 17 4.66 10.37 8.11
CA GLY A 17 5.49 11.53 8.41
C GLY A 17 6.81 11.50 7.65
N ASP A 18 7.63 12.54 7.80
CA ASP A 18 8.94 12.67 7.16
C ASP A 18 10.12 12.32 8.08
N GLU A 19 9.89 12.17 9.38
CA GLU A 19 10.91 11.87 10.40
C GLU A 19 11.75 10.62 10.08
N GLU A 20 11.12 9.59 9.51
CA GLU A 20 11.76 8.29 9.20
C GLU A 20 11.93 8.07 7.69
N LEU A 21 11.80 9.12 6.88
CA LEU A 21 11.78 9.03 5.41
C LEU A 21 13.01 8.32 4.82
N GLU A 22 14.17 8.50 5.42
CA GLU A 22 15.44 7.90 4.96
C GLU A 22 15.48 6.38 5.09
N LYS A 23 14.60 5.76 5.90
CA LYS A 23 14.46 4.30 5.99
C LYS A 23 13.75 3.70 4.76
N VAL A 24 13.01 4.50 4.00
CA VAL A 24 12.34 4.03 2.78
C VAL A 24 13.37 3.99 1.64
N PRO A 25 13.54 2.87 0.91
CA PRO A 25 14.50 2.77 -0.20
C PRO A 25 14.30 3.85 -1.27
N ALA A 26 15.38 4.57 -1.63
CA ALA A 26 15.38 5.62 -2.66
C ALA A 26 15.66 5.11 -4.08
N ASP A 27 16.12 3.87 -4.18
CA ASP A 27 16.67 3.24 -5.38
C ASP A 27 15.91 1.97 -5.77
N LYS A 28 14.92 1.56 -4.98
CA LYS A 28 14.14 0.33 -5.22
C LYS A 28 12.69 0.62 -5.54
N ARG A 29 12.19 -0.06 -6.58
CA ARG A 29 10.76 -0.27 -6.83
C ARG A 29 10.20 -1.20 -5.76
N GLY A 30 8.87 -1.35 -5.72
CA GLY A 30 8.28 -2.33 -4.84
C GLY A 30 6.82 -2.09 -4.51
N ILE A 31 6.35 -2.83 -3.52
CA ILE A 31 4.98 -2.76 -3.03
C ILE A 31 4.91 -2.07 -1.68
N TYR A 32 3.81 -1.37 -1.42
CA TYR A 32 3.58 -0.72 -0.15
C TYR A 32 2.12 -0.85 0.28
N ALA A 33 1.90 -0.73 1.59
CA ALA A 33 0.59 -0.71 2.20
C ALA A 33 0.50 0.41 3.25
N PHE A 34 -0.63 1.09 3.28
CA PHE A 34 -1.01 1.89 4.45
C PHE A 34 -1.86 1.02 5.37
N ALA A 35 -1.47 0.96 6.64
CA ALA A 35 -2.20 0.20 7.64
C ALA A 35 -2.26 0.94 8.97
N ILE A 36 -3.29 0.62 9.74
CA ILE A 36 -3.36 0.97 11.16
C ILE A 36 -2.91 -0.26 11.94
N CYS A 37 -1.80 -0.11 12.65
CA CYS A 37 -1.29 -1.15 13.55
C CYS A 37 -0.72 -0.42 14.77
N ARG A 38 -1.60 -0.15 15.73
CA ARG A 38 -1.23 0.48 17.00
C ARG A 38 -1.89 -0.27 18.14
N ASN A 39 -1.05 -0.89 18.96
CA ASN A 39 -1.49 -1.45 20.23
C ASN A 39 -2.13 -0.33 21.06
N ASN A 40 -3.33 -0.58 21.55
CA ASN A 40 -4.04 0.32 22.43
C ASN A 40 -4.87 -0.52 23.41
N ALA A 41 -5.37 0.12 24.47
CA ALA A 41 -6.11 -0.57 25.53
C ALA A 41 -7.59 -0.82 25.18
N VAL A 42 -8.07 -0.34 24.03
CA VAL A 42 -9.49 -0.32 23.66
C VAL A 42 -9.83 -1.44 22.67
N LEU A 43 -8.92 -1.76 21.77
CA LEU A 43 -9.11 -2.76 20.72
C LEU A 43 -8.17 -3.95 20.92
N PRO A 44 -8.60 -5.18 20.56
CA PRO A 44 -7.69 -6.30 20.42
C PRO A 44 -6.51 -5.98 19.48
N PRO A 45 -5.38 -6.69 19.58
CA PRO A 45 -4.31 -6.58 18.60
C PRO A 45 -4.85 -6.73 17.18
N HIS A 46 -4.59 -5.75 16.33
CA HIS A 46 -5.08 -5.73 14.96
C HIS A 46 -4.07 -5.05 14.03
N GLY A 47 -4.03 -5.52 12.78
CA GLY A 47 -3.44 -4.82 11.66
C GLY A 47 -4.52 -4.62 10.60
N TYR A 48 -4.93 -3.38 10.37
CA TYR A 48 -5.97 -3.09 9.38
C TYR A 48 -5.38 -2.38 8.16
N VAL A 49 -5.26 -3.13 7.05
CA VAL A 49 -4.74 -2.63 5.78
C VAL A 49 -5.80 -1.75 5.12
N LEU A 50 -5.46 -0.49 4.93
CA LEU A 50 -6.35 0.54 4.38
C LEU A 50 -6.20 0.70 2.88
N TYR A 51 -4.98 0.57 2.38
CA TYR A 51 -4.63 0.79 0.98
C TYR A 51 -3.38 -0.02 0.63
N ILE A 52 -3.33 -0.59 -0.57
CA ILE A 52 -2.14 -1.25 -1.13
C ILE A 52 -1.85 -0.62 -2.48
N GLY A 53 -0.58 -0.34 -2.76
CA GLY A 53 -0.15 0.14 -4.05
C GLY A 53 1.28 -0.23 -4.41
N ILE A 54 1.68 0.08 -5.64
CA ILE A 54 3.07 -0.16 -6.10
C ILE A 54 3.82 1.12 -6.49
N ALA A 55 5.13 1.07 -6.33
CA ALA A 55 6.10 2.04 -6.84
C ALA A 55 6.75 1.47 -8.11
N GLY A 56 6.89 2.31 -9.14
CA GLY A 56 7.50 1.90 -10.40
C GLY A 56 6.67 0.97 -11.28
N ARG A 57 5.36 1.24 -11.43
CA ARG A 57 4.46 0.52 -12.36
C ARG A 57 4.99 0.59 -13.80
N ASP A 58 5.18 1.80 -14.31
CA ASP A 58 5.63 2.07 -15.69
C ASP A 58 6.91 2.94 -15.71
N SER A 59 7.73 2.83 -14.66
CA SER A 59 8.94 3.67 -14.47
C SER A 59 9.86 3.10 -13.39
N GLU A 60 11.07 3.64 -13.28
CA GLU A 60 12.02 3.36 -12.18
C GLU A 60 11.73 4.15 -10.90
N ARG A 61 10.49 4.60 -10.70
CA ARG A 61 10.13 5.39 -9.52
C ARG A 61 10.27 4.53 -8.26
N SER A 62 11.08 5.01 -7.32
CA SER A 62 11.33 4.31 -6.06
C SER A 62 10.18 4.38 -5.06
N LEU A 63 10.24 3.51 -4.06
CA LEU A 63 9.35 3.53 -2.90
C LEU A 63 9.39 4.89 -2.19
N ARG A 64 10.58 5.49 -1.99
CA ARG A 64 10.70 6.80 -1.34
C ARG A 64 10.06 7.91 -2.17
N ASP A 65 10.25 7.91 -3.49
CA ASP A 65 9.61 8.89 -4.37
C ASP A 65 8.09 8.76 -4.33
N ARG A 66 7.58 7.53 -4.36
CA ARG A 66 6.15 7.27 -4.22
C ARG A 66 5.63 7.75 -2.86
N TYR A 67 6.37 7.50 -1.78
CA TYR A 67 5.98 7.92 -0.45
C TYR A 67 5.92 9.45 -0.30
N LYS A 68 6.90 10.18 -0.86
CA LYS A 68 6.91 11.65 -0.90
C LYS A 68 5.66 12.25 -1.57
N GLU A 69 5.02 11.55 -2.50
CA GLU A 69 3.75 12.01 -3.08
C GLU A 69 2.61 12.04 -2.05
N TYR A 70 2.65 11.16 -1.04
CA TYR A 70 1.68 11.14 0.05
C TYR A 70 1.95 12.21 1.10
N LEU A 71 3.19 12.68 1.23
CA LEU A 71 3.53 13.85 2.06
C LEU A 71 3.13 15.17 1.37
N ASN A 72 2.99 15.17 0.04
CA ASN A 72 2.63 16.36 -0.72
C ASN A 72 1.11 16.60 -0.71
N ALA A 73 0.66 17.54 0.12
CA ALA A 73 -0.75 17.90 0.25
C ALA A 73 -1.44 18.26 -1.08
N ARG A 74 -0.73 18.90 -2.03
CA ARG A 74 -1.30 19.25 -3.35
C ARG A 74 -1.56 18.00 -4.20
N LYS A 75 -0.69 16.99 -4.11
CA LYS A 75 -0.86 15.69 -4.81
C LYS A 75 -1.96 14.86 -4.15
N VAL A 76 -1.96 14.79 -2.83
CA VAL A 76 -2.97 14.04 -2.05
C VAL A 76 -4.38 14.58 -2.25
N LYS A 77 -4.57 15.90 -2.28
CA LYS A 77 -5.91 16.52 -2.50
C LYS A 77 -6.59 16.06 -3.80
N LYS A 78 -5.82 15.67 -4.82
CA LYS A 78 -6.36 15.12 -6.09
C LYS A 78 -6.89 13.69 -5.95
N ARG A 79 -6.55 13.00 -4.85
CA ARG A 79 -6.91 11.61 -4.56
C ARG A 79 -7.83 11.58 -3.32
N ALA A 80 -9.10 11.95 -3.50
CA ALA A 80 -10.04 12.19 -2.40
C ALA A 80 -10.09 11.08 -1.33
N ARG A 81 -10.03 9.80 -1.74
CA ARG A 81 -9.98 8.65 -0.80
C ARG A 81 -8.70 8.61 0.03
N ILE A 82 -7.55 8.82 -0.61
CA ILE A 82 -6.25 8.90 0.08
C ILE A 82 -6.21 10.12 1.00
N ALA A 83 -6.72 11.27 0.55
CA ALA A 83 -6.83 12.46 1.37
C ALA A 83 -7.67 12.20 2.63
N ARG A 84 -8.79 11.47 2.49
CA ARG A 84 -9.61 11.03 3.62
C ARG A 84 -8.84 10.08 4.53
N MET A 85 -8.18 9.05 3.99
CA MET A 85 -7.39 8.10 4.77
C MET A 85 -6.33 8.80 5.62
N ILE A 86 -5.50 9.64 4.99
CA ILE A 86 -4.43 10.38 5.68
C ILE A 86 -5.05 11.37 6.68
N GLY A 87 -6.03 12.18 6.27
CA GLY A 87 -6.67 13.16 7.14
C GLY A 87 -7.28 12.54 8.40
N THR A 88 -7.90 11.36 8.28
CA THR A 88 -8.51 10.65 9.41
C THR A 88 -7.48 9.92 10.27
N TRP A 89 -6.47 9.28 9.68
CA TRP A 89 -5.68 8.28 10.38
C TRP A 89 -4.20 8.64 10.59
N HIS A 90 -3.70 9.76 10.06
CA HIS A 90 -2.25 10.10 10.03
C HIS A 90 -1.49 9.85 11.34
N GLN A 91 -2.10 10.12 12.51
CA GLN A 91 -1.45 9.93 13.82
C GLN A 91 -1.13 8.47 14.17
N VAL A 92 -1.84 7.52 13.57
CA VAL A 92 -1.68 6.07 13.81
C VAL A 92 -1.44 5.29 12.51
N LEU A 93 -1.25 6.01 11.41
CA LEU A 93 -1.04 5.45 10.09
C LEU A 93 0.42 5.03 9.94
N ARG A 94 0.64 3.82 9.47
CA ARG A 94 1.97 3.31 9.10
C ARG A 94 2.06 3.13 7.61
N PHE A 95 3.23 3.43 7.06
CA PHE A 95 3.60 3.10 5.69
C PHE A 95 4.49 1.85 5.73
N TYR A 96 3.91 0.72 5.36
CA TYR A 96 4.63 -0.53 5.15
C TYR A 96 5.14 -0.58 3.72
N PHE A 97 6.34 -1.10 3.52
CA PHE A 97 6.95 -1.25 2.21
C PHE A 97 7.78 -2.54 2.14
N ALA A 98 7.80 -3.14 0.96
CA ALA A 98 8.67 -4.25 0.63
C ALA A 98 9.34 -3.92 -0.73
N PRO A 99 10.67 -3.68 -0.75
CA PRO A 99 11.41 -3.55 -2.01
C PRO A 99 11.36 -4.88 -2.76
N ILE A 100 11.39 -4.81 -4.08
CA ILE A 100 11.51 -5.98 -4.96
C ILE A 100 12.86 -5.95 -5.66
N ASP A 101 13.30 -7.13 -6.10
CA ASP A 101 14.49 -7.26 -6.92
C ASP A 101 14.29 -6.68 -8.33
N ASP A 102 15.40 -6.28 -8.96
CA ASP A 102 15.37 -5.52 -10.22
C ASP A 102 14.99 -6.41 -11.42
N ASP A 103 15.06 -7.74 -11.26
CA ASP A 103 14.62 -8.73 -12.23
C ASP A 103 13.10 -8.96 -12.22
N ILE A 104 12.38 -8.49 -11.19
CA ILE A 104 10.92 -8.55 -11.13
C ILE A 104 10.30 -7.57 -12.11
N SER A 105 9.53 -8.10 -13.06
CA SER A 105 8.91 -7.29 -14.11
C SER A 105 7.78 -6.41 -13.57
N SER A 106 7.49 -5.31 -14.29
CA SER A 106 6.30 -4.49 -14.01
C SER A 106 4.98 -5.26 -14.06
N ASN A 107 4.91 -6.32 -14.88
CA ASN A 107 3.71 -7.14 -14.98
C ASN A 107 3.53 -8.00 -13.74
N ASP A 108 4.61 -8.58 -13.22
CA ASP A 108 4.59 -9.38 -11.99
C ASP A 108 4.24 -8.51 -10.77
N LEU A 109 4.82 -7.31 -10.69
CA LEU A 109 4.50 -6.35 -9.63
C LEU A 109 3.03 -5.91 -9.67
N GLN A 110 2.46 -5.70 -10.86
CA GLN A 110 1.03 -5.39 -11.01
C GLN A 110 0.13 -6.59 -10.69
N ALA A 111 0.54 -7.81 -11.07
CA ALA A 111 -0.18 -9.03 -10.72
C ALA A 111 -0.23 -9.22 -9.20
N LEU A 112 0.90 -8.99 -8.52
CA LEU A 112 1.00 -8.98 -7.06
C LEU A 112 0.05 -7.94 -6.42
N GLU A 113 0.09 -6.69 -6.90
CA GLU A 113 -0.79 -5.62 -6.42
C GLU A 113 -2.27 -6.01 -6.53
N LYS A 114 -2.65 -6.59 -7.68
CA LYS A 114 -4.02 -7.03 -7.96
C LYS A 114 -4.44 -8.20 -7.07
N GLN A 115 -3.56 -9.18 -6.86
CA GLN A 115 -3.81 -10.31 -5.98
C GLN A 115 -4.07 -9.86 -4.53
N LEU A 116 -3.19 -9.01 -3.99
CA LEU A 116 -3.34 -8.52 -2.61
C LEU A 116 -4.56 -7.62 -2.44
N ASN A 117 -4.81 -6.71 -3.39
CA ASN A 117 -6.02 -5.89 -3.35
C ASN A 117 -7.28 -6.75 -3.45
N THR A 118 -7.28 -7.80 -4.27
CA THR A 118 -8.42 -8.72 -4.40
C THR A 118 -8.66 -9.52 -3.12
N ALA A 119 -7.60 -10.03 -2.50
CA ALA A 119 -7.70 -10.84 -1.28
C ALA A 119 -8.14 -10.02 -0.06
N LEU A 120 -7.57 -8.82 0.12
CA LEU A 120 -7.78 -8.01 1.32
C LEU A 120 -8.90 -6.97 1.18
N MET A 121 -9.28 -6.64 -0.06
CA MET A 121 -10.24 -5.59 -0.40
C MET A 121 -10.09 -4.30 0.42
N PRO A 122 -8.88 -3.67 0.49
CA PRO A 122 -8.68 -2.54 1.37
C PRO A 122 -9.65 -1.40 1.07
N PRO A 123 -10.20 -0.73 2.10
CA PRO A 123 -11.31 0.22 1.95
C PRO A 123 -10.99 1.42 1.07
N PHE A 124 -9.72 1.83 1.00
CA PHE A 124 -9.26 2.99 0.21
C PHE A 124 -8.65 2.60 -1.14
N SER A 125 -8.51 1.31 -1.43
CA SER A 125 -8.04 0.84 -2.75
C SER A 125 -9.12 1.01 -3.83
N GLU A 126 -8.69 1.49 -4.99
CA GLU A 126 -9.48 1.55 -6.22
C GLU A 126 -9.05 0.47 -7.19
N GLY A 127 -9.99 0.03 -8.05
CA GLY A 127 -9.67 -0.43 -9.40
C GLY A 127 -8.99 -1.78 -9.58
N ASP A 128 -8.05 -2.18 -8.74
CA ASP A 128 -7.23 -3.38 -8.95
C ASP A 128 -7.81 -4.57 -8.17
N LEU A 129 -9.07 -4.85 -8.48
CA LEU A 129 -9.79 -6.03 -8.03
C LEU A 129 -10.15 -6.86 -9.26
N GLU A 130 -10.18 -8.18 -9.11
CA GLU A 130 -10.83 -9.05 -10.09
C GLU A 130 -12.28 -8.60 -10.36
N ALA A 131 -12.73 -8.75 -11.61
CA ALA A 131 -14.00 -8.19 -12.06
C ALA A 131 -15.21 -8.69 -11.24
N ASP A 132 -15.22 -9.98 -10.91
CA ASP A 132 -16.25 -10.59 -10.05
C ASP A 132 -16.20 -10.01 -8.61
N THR A 133 -15.00 -9.80 -8.06
CA THR A 133 -14.80 -9.18 -6.75
C THR A 133 -15.28 -7.72 -6.71
N LYS A 134 -15.14 -6.97 -7.82
CA LYS A 134 -15.71 -5.61 -7.91
C LYS A 134 -17.23 -5.61 -7.79
N GLN A 135 -17.91 -6.58 -8.42
CA GLN A 135 -19.36 -6.70 -8.36
C GLN A 135 -19.82 -7.06 -6.95
N LYS A 136 -19.17 -8.04 -6.31
CA LYS A 136 -19.46 -8.44 -4.92
C LYS A 136 -19.23 -7.28 -3.94
N ARG A 137 -18.13 -6.52 -4.08
CA ARG A 137 -17.86 -5.37 -3.19
C ARG A 137 -18.94 -4.27 -3.27
N ARG A 138 -19.60 -4.12 -4.43
CA ARG A 138 -20.73 -3.18 -4.56
C ARG A 138 -21.97 -3.67 -3.84
N ALA A 139 -22.15 -4.98 -3.66
CA ALA A 139 -23.30 -5.54 -2.95
C ALA A 139 -23.23 -5.34 -1.42
N PHE A 140 -22.04 -5.07 -0.88
CA PHE A 140 -21.80 -4.81 0.55
C PHE A 140 -21.62 -3.32 0.89
N ARG A 141 -21.90 -2.41 -0.06
CA ARG A 141 -21.78 -0.95 0.13
C ARG A 141 -23.13 -0.27 0.19
#